data_AF-A0A7D4XGD3-F1
#
_entry.id   AF-A0A7D4XGD3-F1
#
_cell.length_a   1.000
_cell.length_b   1.000
_cell.length_c   1.000
_cell.angle_alpha   90.00
_cell.angle_beta   90.00
_cell.angle_gamma   90.00
#
_symmetry.space_group_name_H-M   'P 1'
#
loop_
_entity.id
_entity.type
_entity.pdbx_description
1 polymer ?
#
loop_
_entity_poly.entity_id
_entity_poly.type
_entity_poly.pdbx_seq_one_letter_code
_entity_poly.pdbx_strand_id
1 'polypeptide(L)' 'DTKATSISLNNQAQFLLINRKSVSWLIDKVPDWADDTEVDPDTRLEGVVDRFRGNLIVDAPDSLDEKHWNRIKME' A
#
# COMPACT_ATOMS: atom_id res chain seq x y z
N ASP A 1 -17.05 -31.07 2.04
CA ASP A 1 -17.44 -29.65 2.24
C ASP A 1 -16.30 -28.81 2.79
N THR A 2 -15.58 -28.11 1.91
CA THR A 2 -14.61 -27.10 2.33
C THR A 2 -15.40 -25.84 2.66
N LYS A 3 -15.59 -25.54 3.95
CA LYS A 3 -16.26 -24.32 4.43
C LYS A 3 -15.61 -23.11 3.78
N ALA A 4 -16.38 -22.41 2.94
CA ALA A 4 -16.03 -21.08 2.47
C ALA A 4 -15.88 -20.19 3.70
N THR A 5 -14.65 -19.74 3.97
CA THR A 5 -14.35 -18.75 4.99
C THR A 5 -15.13 -17.49 4.64
N SER A 6 -16.16 -17.19 5.44
CA SER A 6 -16.97 -15.98 5.32
C SER A 6 -16.07 -14.77 5.53
N ILE A 7 -15.64 -14.15 4.43
CA ILE A 7 -14.95 -12.86 4.44
C ILE A 7 -15.94 -11.81 4.99
N SER A 8 -15.49 -11.04 5.97
CA SER A 8 -16.24 -10.01 6.69
C SER A 8 -17.10 -9.12 5.77
N LEU A 9 -18.37 -8.95 6.12
CA LEU A 9 -19.44 -8.29 5.35
C LEU A 9 -19.28 -6.76 5.14
N ASN A 10 -18.12 -6.16 5.40
CA ASN A 10 -17.91 -4.71 5.22
C ASN A 10 -16.66 -4.32 4.41
N ASN A 11 -15.80 -5.27 4.04
CA ASN A 11 -14.70 -4.99 3.12
C ASN A 11 -15.09 -5.47 1.72
N GLN A 12 -15.40 -4.53 0.81
CA GLN A 12 -15.82 -4.84 -0.56
C GLN A 12 -14.68 -5.39 -1.44
N ALA A 13 -13.44 -5.40 -0.94
CA ALA A 13 -12.27 -5.95 -1.61
C ALA A 13 -11.59 -7.03 -0.77
N GLN A 14 -11.18 -8.12 -1.43
CA GLN A 14 -10.45 -9.23 -0.79
C GLN A 14 -8.95 -8.97 -0.66
N PHE A 15 -8.41 -8.07 -1.50
CA PHE A 15 -7.00 -7.71 -1.54
C PHE A 15 -6.85 -6.20 -1.58
N LEU A 16 -5.82 -5.71 -0.91
CA LEU A 16 -5.35 -4.33 -0.96
C LEU A 16 -3.96 -4.31 -1.62
N LEU A 17 -3.84 -3.58 -2.72
CA LEU A 17 -2.56 -3.31 -3.35
C LEU A 17 -2.03 -1.94 -2.93
N ILE A 18 -0.74 -1.88 -2.62
CA ILE A 18 -0.02 -0.67 -2.24
C ILE A 18 1.17 -0.49 -3.17
N ASN A 19 1.25 0.69 -3.80
CA ASN A 19 2.42 1.12 -4.57
C ASN A 19 3.34 1.93 -3.65
N ARG A 20 4.60 1.50 -3.50
CA ARG A 20 5.60 2.19 -2.67
C ARG A 20 5.82 3.64 -3.12
N LYS A 21 5.74 3.93 -4.42
CA LYS A 21 5.85 5.29 -4.98
C LYS A 21 4.68 6.18 -4.54
N SER A 22 3.46 5.62 -4.46
CA SER A 22 2.29 6.32 -3.93
C SER A 22 2.41 6.63 -2.45
N VAL A 23 3.00 5.72 -1.66
CA VAL A 23 3.22 5.96 -0.23
C VAL A 23 4.29 7.02 0.00
N SER A 24 5.40 6.96 -0.75
CA SER A 24 6.44 8.00 -0.73
C SER A 24 5.84 9.38 -1.08
N TRP A 25 5.05 9.47 -2.15
CA TRP A 25 4.33 10.70 -2.50
C TRP A 25 3.42 11.18 -1.37
N LEU A 26 2.73 10.26 -0.67
CA LEU A 26 1.80 10.62 0.40
C LEU A 26 2.51 11.14 1.65
N ILE A 27 3.68 10.58 2.01
CA ILE A 27 4.50 11.09 3.13
C ILE A 27 4.85 12.56 2.89
N ASP A 28 5.24 12.92 1.67
CA ASP A 28 5.56 14.32 1.32
C ASP A 28 4.33 15.26 1.37
N LYS A 29 3.12 14.70 1.34
CA LYS A 29 1.86 15.47 1.45
C LYS A 29 1.32 15.57 2.87
N VAL A 30 1.87 14.82 3.81
CA VAL A 30 1.43 14.81 5.21
C VAL A 30 2.62 15.23 6.09
N PRO A 31 2.76 16.52 6.42
CA PRO A 31 3.88 17.04 7.21
C PRO A 31 4.11 16.27 8.52
N ASP A 32 3.04 15.92 9.22
CA ASP A 32 3.07 15.13 10.47
C ASP A 32 3.70 13.74 10.31
N TRP A 33 3.84 13.23 9.08
CA TRP A 33 4.51 11.95 8.79
C TRP A 33 5.98 12.15 8.40
N ALA A 34 6.39 13.38 8.10
CA ALA A 34 7.74 13.75 7.72
C ALA A 34 8.63 14.13 8.92
N ASP A 35 8.03 14.38 10.09
CA ASP A 35 8.69 14.95 11.28
C ASP A 35 9.75 14.04 11.93
N ASP A 36 9.75 12.75 11.60
CA ASP A 36 10.77 11.81 12.09
C ASP A 36 12.02 11.84 11.18
N THR A 37 12.66 13.01 11.10
CA THR A 37 13.84 13.24 10.24
C THR A 37 15.10 12.54 10.74
N GLU A 38 15.06 11.97 11.94
CA GLU A 38 16.15 11.18 12.53
C GLU A 38 16.20 9.74 11.99
N VAL A 39 15.11 9.27 11.36
CA VAL A 39 15.01 7.94 10.74
C VAL A 39 15.43 8.03 9.27
N ASP A 40 16.15 7.02 8.79
CA ASP A 40 16.51 6.99 7.37
C ASP A 40 15.25 6.93 6.48
N PRO A 41 15.27 7.57 5.29
CA PRO A 41 14.08 7.67 4.44
C PRO A 41 13.46 6.32 4.04
N ASP A 42 14.28 5.29 3.86
CA ASP A 42 13.82 3.97 3.43
C ASP A 42 13.12 3.25 4.59
N THR A 43 13.70 3.25 5.80
CA THR A 43 13.05 2.71 7.00
C THR A 43 11.75 3.45 7.31
N ARG A 44 11.71 4.78 7.13
CA ARG A 44 10.49 5.56 7.28
C ARG A 44 9.42 5.13 6.27
N LEU A 45 9.81 4.95 5.00
CA LEU A 45 8.90 4.48 3.96
C LEU A 45 8.34 3.08 4.29
N GLU A 46 9.18 2.11 4.65
CA GLU A 46 8.74 0.77 5.04
C GLU A 46 7.76 0.82 6.22
N GLY A 47 8.08 1.60 7.26
CA GLY A 47 7.23 1.75 8.43
C GLY A 47 5.86 2.35 8.11
N VAL A 48 5.78 3.26 7.14
CA VAL A 48 4.51 3.82 6.66
C VAL A 48 3.77 2.82 5.77
N VAL A 49 4.46 2.13 4.86
CA VAL A 49 3.88 1.07 4.00
C VAL A 49 3.21 0.00 4.86
N ASP A 50 3.87 -0.45 5.93
CA ASP A 50 3.34 -1.47 6.85
C ASP A 50 2.04 -1.05 7.55
N ARG A 51 1.83 0.26 7.79
CA ARG A 51 0.59 0.79 8.39
C ARG A 51 -0.62 0.65 7.48
N PHE A 52 -0.43 0.58 6.16
CA PHE A 52 -1.51 0.36 5.20
C PHE A 52 -2.01 -1.09 5.17
N ARG A 53 -1.27 -2.05 5.75
CA ARG A 53 -1.65 -3.47 5.80
C ARG A 53 -2.00 -4.04 4.41
N GLY A 54 -1.27 -3.59 3.38
CA GLY A 54 -1.41 -4.07 2.01
C GLY A 54 -1.16 -5.57 1.91
N ASN A 55 -1.92 -6.26 1.08
CA ASN A 55 -1.68 -7.65 0.74
C ASN A 55 -0.63 -7.79 -0.37
N LEU A 56 -0.62 -6.84 -1.31
CA LEU A 56 0.28 -6.79 -2.44
C LEU A 56 1.05 -5.47 -2.37
N ILE A 57 2.36 -5.54 -2.21
CA ILE A 57 3.23 -4.35 -2.23
C ILE A 57 4.02 -4.38 -3.53
N VAL A 58 3.93 -3.31 -4.31
CA VAL A 58 4.57 -3.21 -5.63
C VAL A 58 5.39 -1.93 -5.75
N ASP A 59 6.37 -1.98 -6.63
CA ASP A 59 7.06 -0.81 -7.16
C ASP A 59 6.51 -0.50 -8.55
N ALA A 60 6.06 0.74 -8.75
CA ALA A 60 5.65 1.26 -10.05
C ALA A 60 6.51 2.47 -10.43
N PRO A 61 6.60 2.80 -11.74
CA PRO A 61 7.37 3.97 -12.20
C PRO A 61 6.91 5.27 -11.53
N ASP A 62 5.60 5.51 -11.47
CA ASP A 62 5.01 6.74 -10.96
C ASP A 62 4.06 6.50 -9.78
N SER A 63 3.83 7.56 -9.00
CA SER A 63 2.85 7.55 -7.91
C SER A 63 1.44 7.50 -8.48
N LEU A 64 0.59 6.67 -7.87
CA LEU A 64 -0.84 6.50 -8.18
C LEU A 64 -1.12 5.80 -9.53
N ASP A 65 -0.11 5.22 -10.17
CA ASP A 65 -0.27 4.41 -11.39
C ASP A 65 -1.29 3.30 -11.22
N GLU A 66 -1.34 2.69 -10.04
CA GLU A 66 -2.24 1.60 -9.68
C GLU A 66 -3.73 1.96 -9.85
N LYS A 67 -4.08 3.25 -9.83
CA LYS A 67 -5.45 3.72 -10.08
C LYS A 67 -5.94 3.45 -11.49
N HIS A 68 -5.02 3.29 -12.44
CA HIS A 68 -5.34 3.06 -13.86
C HIS A 68 -5.30 1.57 -14.23
N TRP A 69 -4.92 0.70 -13.29
CA TRP A 69 -4.79 -0.72 -13.55
C TRP A 69 -6.13 -1.45 -13.38
N ASN A 70 -6.65 -1.95 -14.49
CA ASN A 70 -7.87 -2.78 -14.48
C ASN A 70 -7.57 -4.28 -14.32
N ARG A 71 -6.30 -4.69 -14.44
CA ARG A 71 -5.87 -6.09 -14.35
C ARG A 71 -4.40 -6.18 -13.98
N ILE A 72 -4.08 -7.12 -13.10
CA ILE A 72 -2.71 -7.48 -12.71
C ILE A 72 -2.55 -8.98 -12.95
N LYS A 73 -1.43 -9.39 -13.54
CA LYS A 73 -1.07 -10.81 -13.74
C LYS A 73 0.25 -11.04 -13.03
N MET A 74 0.28 -12.06 -12.17
CA MET A 74 1.49 -12.57 -11.53
C MET A 74 1.76 -13.97 -12.12
N GLU A 75 3.00 -14.25 -12.47
CA GLU A 75 3.45 -15.57 -13.00
C GLU A 75 4.16 -16.38 -11.91
#